data_AF-A0A8H7Z600-F1
#
_entry.id   AF-A0A8H7Z600-F1
#
_cell.length_a   1.000
_cell.length_b   1.000
_cell.length_c   1.000
_cell.angle_alpha   90.00
_cell.angle_beta   90.00
_cell.angle_gamma   90.00
#
_symmetry.space_group_name_H-M   'P 1'
#
loop_
_entity.id
_entity.type
_entity.pdbx_description
1 polymer ?
#
loop_
_entity_poly.entity_id
_entity_poly.type
_entity_poly.pdbx_seq_one_letter_code
_entity_poly.pdbx_strand_id
1 'polypeptide(L)'
;MSLWRIRQQWRHPTGLLRVFSHCCQLSVKQMPPRPKLDPSEVTGSYLKGTGPGGQAINKTNSAVQLIHKPTGIVVKSQATRSRTQNQKIAMGILAEKVELQLKGEQSRAAIKAETKKKKKASREKKARRKYRRLEEEKRKLGVEAEEGKEKGSEEVDSTESDEPVDGHEGENPDRKESGVREQMNKAGSEA
;
A
#
# COMPACT_ATOMS: atom_id res chain seq x y z
N MET A 1 52.66 -65.00 -24.33
CA MET A 1 51.75 -64.33 -23.38
C MET A 1 52.30 -62.94 -23.12
N SER A 2 51.88 -61.95 -23.91
CA SER A 2 52.48 -60.61 -23.90
C SER A 2 51.53 -59.65 -23.20
N LEU A 3 51.99 -59.13 -22.07
CA LEU A 3 51.30 -58.21 -21.16
C LEU A 3 50.93 -56.90 -21.88
N TRP A 4 49.62 -56.65 -22.04
CA TRP A 4 49.09 -55.35 -22.46
C TRP A 4 49.19 -54.36 -21.29
N ARG A 5 50.14 -53.43 -21.36
CA ARG A 5 50.21 -52.29 -20.43
C ARG A 5 49.34 -51.15 -20.99
N ILE A 6 48.08 -51.12 -20.58
CA ILE A 6 47.13 -50.03 -20.89
C ILE A 6 47.65 -48.73 -20.26
N ARG A 7 48.09 -47.81 -21.12
CA ARG A 7 48.54 -46.47 -20.74
C ARG A 7 47.29 -45.60 -20.53
N GLN A 8 46.83 -45.51 -19.28
CA GLN A 8 45.79 -44.59 -18.85
C GLN A 8 46.30 -43.14 -19.02
N GLN A 9 45.84 -42.46 -20.06
CA GLN A 9 46.12 -41.05 -20.29
C GLN A 9 45.15 -40.22 -19.46
N TRP A 10 45.58 -39.75 -18.29
CA TRP A 10 44.79 -38.83 -17.47
C TRP A 10 44.68 -37.48 -18.16
N ARG A 11 43.50 -37.17 -18.71
CA ARG A 11 43.18 -35.86 -19.28
C ARG A 11 42.86 -34.92 -18.11
N HIS A 12 43.86 -34.13 -17.70
CA HIS A 12 43.70 -33.00 -16.78
C HIS A 12 42.50 -32.12 -17.20
N PRO A 13 41.54 -31.83 -16.28
CA PRO A 13 40.49 -30.87 -16.55
C PRO A 13 41.13 -29.47 -16.57
N THR A 14 41.26 -28.90 -17.77
CA THR A 14 41.55 -27.47 -17.93
C THR A 14 40.31 -26.70 -17.46
N GLY A 15 40.21 -26.50 -16.15
CA GLY A 15 39.18 -25.67 -15.54
C GLY A 15 39.39 -24.23 -16.00
N LEU A 16 38.56 -23.78 -16.95
CA LEU A 16 38.44 -22.36 -17.28
C LEU A 16 38.02 -21.64 -16.00
N LEU A 17 38.97 -20.97 -15.35
CA LEU A 17 38.73 -20.08 -14.23
C LEU A 17 37.66 -19.08 -14.68
N ARG A 18 36.44 -19.24 -14.14
CA ARG A 18 35.36 -18.27 -14.30
C ARG A 18 35.84 -16.98 -13.65
N VAL A 19 36.38 -16.09 -14.46
CA VAL A 19 36.73 -14.74 -14.02
C VAL A 19 35.43 -14.12 -13.54
N PHE A 20 35.30 -13.93 -12.23
CA PHE A 20 34.19 -13.16 -11.68
C PHE A 20 34.30 -11.77 -12.28
N SER A 21 33.47 -11.52 -13.30
CA SER A 21 33.25 -10.17 -13.83
C SER A 21 32.84 -9.34 -12.63
N HIS A 22 33.71 -8.44 -12.20
CA HIS A 22 33.42 -7.48 -11.15
C HIS A 22 32.26 -6.65 -11.66
N CYS A 23 31.07 -7.08 -11.27
CA CYS A 23 29.82 -6.41 -11.56
C CYS A 23 30.00 -4.96 -11.10
N CYS A 24 29.95 -4.08 -12.09
CA CYS A 24 29.99 -2.63 -12.00
C CYS A 24 29.62 -2.14 -10.61
N GLN A 25 30.52 -1.38 -9.97
CA GLN A 25 30.28 -0.66 -8.72
C GLN A 25 29.06 0.23 -8.92
N LEU A 26 27.86 -0.30 -8.68
CA LEU A 26 26.61 0.43 -8.85
C LEU A 26 26.66 1.58 -7.84
N SER A 27 26.86 2.79 -8.33
CA SER A 27 26.80 4.01 -7.53
C SER A 27 25.45 4.01 -6.80
N VAL A 28 25.49 3.67 -5.51
CA VAL A 28 24.31 3.62 -4.67
C VAL A 28 23.88 5.06 -4.52
N LYS A 29 22.85 5.48 -5.29
CA LYS A 29 22.30 6.83 -5.18
C LYS A 29 21.84 7.00 -3.73
N GLN A 30 22.59 7.79 -2.97
CA GLN A 30 22.34 7.96 -1.55
C GLN A 30 20.96 8.61 -1.38
N MET A 31 20.08 7.94 -0.62
CA MET A 31 18.75 8.45 -0.31
C MET A 31 18.90 9.74 0.49
N PRO A 32 18.08 10.78 0.26
CA PRO A 32 18.09 11.96 1.12
C PRO A 32 17.88 11.59 2.60
N PRO A 33 18.47 12.38 3.53
CA PRO A 33 18.35 12.14 4.97
C PRO A 33 16.88 12.19 5.41
N ARG A 34 16.59 11.59 6.57
CA ARG A 34 15.23 11.65 7.13
C ARG A 34 14.92 13.08 7.56
N PRO A 35 13.75 13.64 7.23
CA PRO A 35 13.36 14.96 7.71
C PRO A 35 13.24 14.91 9.24
N LYS A 36 13.84 15.90 9.90
CA LYS A 36 13.70 16.15 11.33
C LYS A 36 13.00 17.49 11.49
N LEU A 37 12.00 17.53 12.36
CA LEU A 37 11.31 18.77 12.73
C LEU A 37 11.74 19.17 14.12
N ASP A 38 11.83 20.48 14.35
CA ASP A 38 12.10 21.03 15.66
C ASP A 38 10.84 20.92 16.54
N PRO A 39 10.95 20.42 17.78
CA PRO A 39 9.79 20.19 18.63
C PRO A 39 9.08 21.48 19.04
N SER A 40 9.78 22.63 19.03
CA SER A 40 9.25 23.94 19.42
C SER A 40 8.19 24.49 18.47
N GLU A 41 8.24 24.08 17.20
CA GLU A 41 7.33 24.52 16.15
C GLU A 41 6.06 23.66 16.06
N VAL A 42 6.01 22.57 16.82
CA VAL A 42 4.92 21.60 16.79
C VAL A 42 4.03 21.77 18.02
N THR A 43 2.73 21.87 17.81
CA THR A 43 1.71 21.83 18.87
C THR A 43 0.93 20.53 18.79
N GLY A 44 0.69 19.88 19.93
CA GLY A 44 -0.03 18.61 19.97
C GLY A 44 -1.24 18.63 20.90
N SER A 45 -2.32 17.99 20.48
CA SER A 45 -3.51 17.71 21.29
C SER A 45 -3.79 16.20 21.29
N TYR A 46 -4.35 15.72 22.40
CA TYR A 46 -4.76 14.32 22.56
C TYR A 46 -6.28 14.23 22.42
N LEU A 47 -6.72 13.30 21.59
CA LEU A 47 -8.12 13.06 21.29
C LEU A 47 -8.53 11.65 21.71
N LYS A 48 -9.84 11.44 21.88
CA LYS A 48 -10.40 10.09 21.95
C LYS A 48 -10.36 9.47 20.55
N GLY A 49 -10.21 8.15 20.50
CA GLY A 49 -10.25 7.45 19.23
C GLY A 49 -11.65 7.46 18.64
N THR A 50 -11.73 7.41 17.31
CA THR A 50 -12.99 7.34 16.55
C THR A 50 -13.13 5.97 15.89
N GLY A 51 -14.37 5.51 15.70
CA GLY A 51 -14.71 4.28 14.97
C GLY A 51 -15.30 3.17 15.84
N PRO A 52 -15.77 2.07 15.22
CA PRO A 52 -16.26 0.89 15.93
C PRO A 52 -15.11 0.29 16.75
N GLY A 53 -15.08 0.62 18.03
CA GLY A 53 -13.98 0.29 18.93
C GLY A 53 -14.47 -0.23 20.27
N GLY A 54 -13.64 -1.07 20.89
CA GLY A 54 -13.89 -1.54 22.25
C GLY A 54 -13.60 -0.46 23.30
N GLN A 55 -13.67 -0.86 24.58
CA GLN A 55 -13.42 0.01 25.74
C GLN A 55 -12.14 0.87 25.62
N ALA A 56 -11.07 0.32 25.04
CA ALA A 56 -9.79 1.00 24.92
C ALA A 56 -9.84 2.27 24.06
N ILE A 57 -10.63 2.26 22.98
CA ILE A 57 -10.73 3.36 22.00
C ILE A 57 -11.59 4.51 22.57
N ASN A 58 -12.72 4.15 23.20
CA ASN A 58 -13.70 5.14 23.66
C ASN A 58 -13.33 5.81 24.99
N LYS A 59 -12.59 5.11 25.87
CA LYS A 59 -12.21 5.65 27.19
C LYS A 59 -10.84 6.34 27.19
N THR A 60 -9.90 5.91 26.35
CA THR A 60 -8.52 6.39 26.41
C THR A 60 -8.24 7.47 25.37
N ASN A 61 -7.67 8.60 25.80
CA ASN A 61 -7.18 9.66 24.92
C ASN A 61 -5.86 9.26 24.25
N SER A 62 -5.91 8.24 23.39
CA SER A 62 -4.75 7.65 22.72
C SER A 62 -4.47 8.21 21.33
N ALA A 63 -5.48 8.81 20.68
CA ALA A 63 -5.32 9.46 19.38
C ALA A 63 -4.57 10.79 19.54
N VAL A 64 -3.69 11.09 18.59
CA VAL A 64 -2.84 12.30 18.63
C VAL A 64 -3.11 13.14 17.39
N GLN A 65 -3.33 14.44 17.60
CA GLN A 65 -3.36 15.44 16.56
C GLN A 65 -2.16 16.38 16.75
N LEU A 66 -1.34 16.52 15.71
CA LEU A 66 -0.20 17.45 15.69
C LEU A 66 -0.43 18.52 14.64
N ILE A 67 0.00 19.74 14.95
CA ILE A 67 -0.07 20.91 14.08
C ILE A 67 1.34 21.50 13.98
N HIS A 68 1.81 21.71 12.77
CA HIS A 68 3.03 22.48 12.51
C HIS A 68 2.68 23.96 12.37
N LYS A 69 3.09 24.80 13.33
CA LYS A 69 2.70 26.21 13.41
C LYS A 69 2.99 27.01 12.13
N PRO A 70 4.19 26.94 11.51
CA PRO A 70 4.51 27.83 10.40
C PRO A 70 3.85 27.41 9.08
N THR A 71 3.62 26.11 8.85
CA THR A 71 2.96 25.65 7.61
C THR A 71 1.46 25.42 7.77
N GLY A 72 0.94 25.39 8.99
CA GLY A 72 -0.47 25.08 9.27
C GLY A 72 -0.86 23.63 8.99
N ILE A 73 0.09 22.72 8.71
CA ILE A 73 -0.24 21.32 8.40
C ILE A 73 -0.72 20.62 9.67
N VAL A 74 -1.88 19.98 9.57
CA VAL A 74 -2.50 19.18 10.61
C VAL A 74 -2.37 17.68 10.27
N VAL A 75 -1.94 16.88 11.24
CA VAL A 75 -1.84 15.42 11.12
C VAL A 75 -2.53 14.77 12.32
N LYS A 76 -3.46 13.85 12.04
CA LYS A 76 -4.09 12.98 13.04
C LYS A 76 -3.53 11.56 12.88
N SER A 77 -3.25 10.89 14.00
CA SER A 77 -2.77 9.50 14.00
C SER A 77 -3.41 8.70 15.13
N GLN A 78 -4.02 7.56 14.74
CA GLN A 78 -4.63 6.56 15.62
C GLN A 78 -4.21 5.17 15.14
N ALA A 79 -2.91 4.84 15.26
CA ALA A 79 -2.37 3.58 14.74
C ALA A 79 -2.33 2.49 15.81
N THR A 80 -2.02 2.85 17.05
CA THR A 80 -1.91 1.89 18.16
C THR A 80 -2.64 2.38 19.41
N ARG A 81 -2.76 1.51 20.41
CA ARG A 81 -3.33 1.85 21.73
C ARG A 81 -2.47 2.82 22.56
N SER A 82 -1.19 3.00 22.20
CA SER A 82 -0.23 3.78 22.99
C SER A 82 -0.08 5.20 22.46
N ARG A 83 -0.34 6.20 23.33
CA ARG A 83 -0.22 7.63 22.98
C ARG A 83 1.19 8.01 22.51
N THR A 84 2.23 7.46 23.14
CA THR A 84 3.63 7.82 22.84
C THR A 84 4.06 7.27 21.49
N GLN A 85 3.58 6.08 21.13
CA GLN A 85 3.81 5.50 19.82
C GLN A 85 3.06 6.29 18.73
N ASN A 86 1.80 6.65 18.98
CA ASN A 86 1.03 7.50 18.08
C ASN A 86 1.68 8.88 17.89
N GLN A 87 2.27 9.48 18.93
CA GLN A 87 3.01 10.74 18.83
C GLN A 87 4.25 10.61 17.93
N LYS A 88 5.03 9.52 18.08
CA LYS A 88 6.20 9.25 17.21
C LYS A 88 5.78 9.06 15.75
N ILE A 89 4.69 8.32 15.53
CA ILE A 89 4.14 8.09 14.19
C ILE A 89 3.66 9.41 13.58
N ALA A 90 2.88 10.19 14.32
CA ALA A 90 2.38 11.49 13.89
C ALA A 90 3.52 12.46 13.55
N MET A 91 4.59 12.49 14.37
CA MET A 91 5.77 13.32 14.13
C MET A 91 6.47 12.93 12.82
N GLY A 92 6.62 11.64 12.55
CA GLY A 92 7.21 11.14 11.31
C GLY A 92 6.37 11.51 10.08
N ILE A 93 5.05 11.37 10.17
CA ILE A 93 4.12 11.74 9.09
C ILE A 93 4.15 13.26 8.86
N LEU A 94 4.14 14.06 9.93
CA LEU A 94 4.21 15.51 9.85
C LEU A 94 5.51 15.96 9.17
N ALA A 95 6.65 15.38 9.55
CA ALA A 95 7.94 15.67 8.93
C ALA A 95 7.97 15.34 7.43
N GLU A 96 7.38 14.21 7.02
CA GLU A 96 7.28 13.84 5.60
C GLU A 96 6.35 14.80 4.82
N LYS A 97 5.23 15.23 5.42
CA LYS A 97 4.30 16.19 4.78
C LYS A 97 4.92 17.59 4.64
N VAL A 98 5.57 18.09 5.71
CA VAL A 98 6.25 19.39 5.68
C VAL A 98 7.37 19.39 4.64
N GLU A 99 8.19 18.33 4.59
CA GLU A 99 9.24 18.23 3.57
C GLU A 99 8.67 18.17 2.15
N LEU A 100 7.56 17.45 1.95
CA LEU A 100 6.89 17.40 0.65
C LEU A 100 6.38 18.78 0.21
N GLN A 101 5.83 19.57 1.13
CA GLN A 101 5.38 20.93 0.80
C GLN A 101 6.55 21.87 0.46
N LEU A 102 7.67 21.75 1.18
CA LEU A 102 8.84 22.62 0.98
C LEU A 102 9.70 22.24 -0.23
N LYS A 103 9.87 20.94 -0.50
CA LYS A 103 10.81 20.42 -1.51
C LYS A 103 10.13 19.75 -2.71
N GLY A 104 8.82 19.49 -2.65
CA GLY A 104 8.06 18.85 -3.72
C GLY A 104 8.64 17.51 -4.16
N GLU A 105 9.05 17.42 -5.43
CA GLU A 105 9.58 16.21 -6.06
C GLU A 105 10.93 15.75 -5.51
N GLN A 106 11.72 16.68 -4.94
CA GLN A 106 12.99 16.34 -4.31
C GLN A 106 12.82 15.77 -2.91
N SER A 107 11.60 15.76 -2.38
CA SER A 107 11.32 15.19 -1.07
C SER A 107 11.62 13.69 -1.05
N ARG A 108 12.03 13.20 0.12
CA ARG A 108 12.32 11.78 0.32
C ARG A 108 11.08 10.92 0.05
N ALA A 109 9.90 11.41 0.39
CA ALA A 109 8.63 10.74 0.14
C ALA A 109 8.36 10.58 -1.37
N ALA A 110 8.55 11.65 -2.15
CA ALA A 110 8.39 11.63 -3.60
C ALA A 110 9.37 10.65 -4.27
N ILE A 111 10.65 10.71 -3.91
CA ILE A 111 11.70 9.82 -4.46
C ILE A 111 11.40 8.34 -4.13
N LYS A 112 10.96 8.05 -2.90
CA LYS A 112 10.52 6.70 -2.53
C LYS A 112 9.30 6.25 -3.36
N ALA A 113 8.32 7.13 -3.56
CA ALA A 113 7.13 6.85 -4.34
C ALA A 113 7.49 6.55 -5.80
N GLU A 114 8.34 7.37 -6.42
CA GLU A 114 8.82 7.18 -7.78
C GLU A 114 9.60 5.86 -7.92
N THR A 115 10.49 5.56 -6.98
CA THR A 115 11.25 4.30 -6.96
C THR A 115 10.31 3.08 -6.85
N LYS A 116 9.28 3.16 -6.01
CA LYS A 116 8.25 2.11 -5.90
C LYS A 116 7.48 1.94 -7.21
N LYS A 117 7.07 3.04 -7.85
CA LYS A 117 6.40 3.04 -9.17
C LYS A 117 7.27 2.36 -10.24
N LYS A 118 8.55 2.75 -10.36
CA LYS A 118 9.52 2.13 -11.29
C LYS A 118 9.69 0.62 -11.04
N LYS A 119 9.79 0.21 -9.78
CA LYS A 119 9.89 -1.22 -9.41
C LYS A 119 8.62 -1.99 -9.77
N LYS A 120 7.43 -1.42 -9.54
CA LYS A 120 6.14 -2.02 -9.93
C LYS A 120 6.07 -2.21 -11.46
N ALA A 121 6.36 -1.17 -12.23
CA ALA A 121 6.36 -1.23 -13.69
C ALA A 121 7.34 -2.27 -14.25
N SER A 122 8.54 -2.39 -13.66
CA SER A 122 9.51 -3.43 -14.04
C SER A 122 9.00 -4.85 -13.75
N ARG A 123 8.39 -5.07 -12.58
CA ARG A 123 7.79 -6.36 -12.19
C ARG A 123 6.67 -6.74 -13.15
N GLU A 124 5.79 -5.80 -13.46
CA GLU A 124 4.67 -5.99 -14.38
C GLU A 124 5.14 -6.31 -15.81
N LYS A 125 6.13 -5.57 -16.32
CA LYS A 125 6.73 -5.85 -17.64
C LYS A 125 7.33 -7.26 -17.71
N LYS A 126 7.98 -7.72 -16.64
CA LYS A 126 8.53 -9.08 -16.56
C LYS A 126 7.43 -10.14 -16.49
N ALA A 127 6.39 -9.90 -15.68
CA ALA A 127 5.24 -10.79 -15.59
C ALA A 127 4.56 -10.92 -16.97
N ARG A 128 4.27 -9.80 -17.64
CA ARG A 128 3.66 -9.79 -18.98
C ARG A 128 4.49 -10.59 -20.00
N ARG A 129 5.82 -10.46 -19.98
CA ARG A 129 6.72 -11.25 -20.84
C ARG A 129 6.68 -12.74 -20.51
N LYS A 130 6.64 -13.10 -19.23
CA LYS A 130 6.54 -14.50 -18.78
C LYS A 130 5.23 -15.13 -19.26
N TYR A 131 4.10 -14.48 -18.99
CA TYR A 131 2.79 -15.02 -19.37
C TYR A 131 2.59 -15.08 -20.88
N ARG A 132 3.08 -14.09 -21.63
CA ARG A 132 3.09 -14.15 -23.10
C ARG A 132 3.85 -15.35 -23.64
N ARG A 133 5.05 -15.62 -23.09
CA ARG A 133 5.84 -16.80 -23.50
C ARG A 133 5.12 -18.10 -23.20
N LEU A 134 4.52 -18.23 -22.01
CA LEU A 134 3.75 -19.41 -21.64
C LEU A 134 2.53 -19.63 -22.55
N GLU A 135 1.85 -18.56 -22.96
CA GLU A 135 0.73 -18.63 -23.91
C GLU A 135 1.21 -19.08 -25.30
N GLU A 136 2.31 -18.53 -25.80
CA GLU A 136 2.93 -18.96 -27.06
C GLU A 136 3.40 -20.43 -26.99
N GLU A 137 3.98 -20.87 -25.89
CA GLU A 137 4.38 -22.27 -25.65
C GLU A 137 3.17 -23.19 -25.60
N LYS A 138 2.08 -22.80 -24.92
CA LYS A 138 0.81 -23.54 -24.93
C LYS A 138 0.22 -23.66 -26.33
N ARG A 139 0.19 -22.56 -27.09
CA ARG A 139 -0.25 -22.53 -28.49
C ARG A 139 0.60 -23.45 -29.37
N LYS A 140 1.94 -23.44 -29.19
CA LYS A 140 2.87 -24.30 -29.93
C LYS A 140 2.76 -25.78 -29.57
N LEU A 141 2.47 -26.09 -28.31
CA LEU A 141 2.27 -27.46 -27.84
C LEU A 141 0.89 -28.02 -28.21
N GLY A 142 0.05 -27.26 -28.92
CA GLY A 142 -1.25 -27.73 -29.41
C GLY A 142 -2.23 -28.10 -28.29
N VAL A 143 -1.94 -27.71 -27.04
CA VAL A 143 -2.88 -27.85 -25.92
C VAL A 143 -3.84 -26.67 -26.04
N GLU A 144 -4.79 -26.78 -26.96
CA GLU A 144 -6.00 -26.00 -26.89
C GLU A 144 -6.67 -26.38 -25.57
N ALA A 145 -6.84 -25.40 -24.68
CA ALA A 145 -7.73 -25.58 -23.56
C ALA A 145 -9.13 -25.75 -24.17
N GLU A 146 -9.61 -26.98 -24.20
CA GLU A 146 -11.05 -27.27 -24.15
C GLU A 146 -11.61 -26.61 -22.87
N GLU A 147 -11.80 -25.30 -22.91
CA GLU A 147 -12.75 -24.62 -22.06
C GLU A 147 -14.12 -24.87 -22.69
N GLY A 148 -14.78 -25.92 -22.18
CA GLY A 148 -16.16 -26.24 -22.46
C GLY A 148 -17.03 -24.99 -22.33
N LYS A 149 -17.49 -24.52 -23.48
CA LYS A 149 -18.48 -23.46 -23.62
C LYS A 149 -19.86 -24.08 -23.42
N GLU A 150 -20.31 -24.19 -22.17
CA GLU A 150 -21.75 -24.22 -21.90
C GLU A 150 -22.25 -22.76 -21.87
N LYS A 151 -23.03 -22.40 -22.88
CA LYS A 151 -23.70 -21.09 -22.98
C LYS A 151 -24.96 -21.09 -22.11
N GLY A 152 -25.12 -20.03 -21.32
CA GLY A 152 -26.40 -19.35 -21.06
C GLY A 152 -26.05 -17.89 -20.77
N SER A 153 -26.09 -16.99 -21.76
CA SER A 153 -27.19 -16.00 -21.98
C SER A 153 -27.35 -15.11 -20.73
N GLU A 154 -27.06 -13.80 -20.74
CA GLU A 154 -27.62 -12.75 -21.59
C GLU A 154 -26.72 -11.51 -21.61
N GLU A 155 -26.93 -10.68 -22.63
CA GLU A 155 -26.26 -9.42 -22.91
C GLU A 155 -26.43 -8.38 -21.77
N VAL A 156 -25.36 -7.62 -21.51
CA VAL A 156 -25.47 -6.20 -21.19
C VAL A 156 -24.18 -5.49 -21.60
N ASP A 157 -24.31 -4.72 -22.68
CA ASP A 157 -23.48 -3.57 -23.03
C ASP A 157 -23.65 -2.49 -21.95
N SER A 158 -22.56 -2.03 -21.36
CA SER A 158 -22.53 -0.74 -20.67
C SER A 158 -21.09 -0.27 -20.48
N THR A 159 -20.77 0.80 -21.19
CA THR A 159 -19.58 1.63 -21.07
C THR A 159 -19.55 2.34 -19.70
N GLU A 160 -18.61 2.03 -18.82
CA GLU A 160 -18.36 2.78 -17.56
C GLU A 160 -16.84 2.76 -17.28
N SER A 161 -16.07 3.79 -17.66
CA SER A 161 -15.70 4.96 -16.86
C SER A 161 -15.12 4.59 -15.48
N ASP A 162 -13.82 4.25 -15.46
CA ASP A 162 -13.01 4.12 -14.25
C ASP A 162 -12.85 5.49 -13.56
N GLU A 163 -13.77 5.82 -12.64
CA GLU A 163 -13.58 6.91 -11.68
C GLU A 163 -12.66 6.45 -10.51
N PRO A 164 -11.68 7.26 -10.11
CA PRO A 164 -10.77 6.96 -9.01
C PRO A 164 -11.45 7.16 -7.65
N VAL A 165 -11.57 6.09 -6.87
CA VAL A 165 -12.17 6.15 -5.52
C VAL A 165 -11.20 6.82 -4.54
N ASP A 166 -11.39 8.11 -4.30
CA ASP A 166 -10.80 8.87 -3.19
C ASP A 166 -11.91 9.46 -2.30
N GLY A 167 -11.82 9.21 -0.99
CA GLY A 167 -12.33 10.09 0.07
C GLY A 167 -13.83 10.21 0.39
N HIS A 168 -14.11 10.12 1.70
CA HIS A 168 -15.04 10.95 2.50
C HIS A 168 -16.49 10.50 2.81
N GLU A 169 -16.70 10.29 4.12
CA GLU A 169 -17.82 10.62 5.03
C GLU A 169 -19.26 10.83 4.53
N GLY A 170 -20.25 10.30 5.27
CA GLY A 170 -21.58 10.92 5.35
C GLY A 170 -22.77 9.97 5.57
N GLU A 171 -23.32 10.02 6.78
CA GLU A 171 -24.74 9.88 7.20
C GLU A 171 -25.68 8.85 6.55
N ASN A 172 -26.33 8.07 7.41
CA ASN A 172 -27.39 7.14 7.04
C ASN A 172 -28.73 7.62 7.64
N PRO A 173 -29.59 8.30 6.86
CA PRO A 173 -30.95 8.60 7.26
C PRO A 173 -31.91 7.47 6.82
N ASP A 174 -32.79 7.12 7.75
CA ASP A 174 -34.11 6.52 7.52
C ASP A 174 -34.21 5.06 7.04
N ARG A 175 -34.53 4.18 8.01
CA ARG A 175 -35.43 3.05 7.75
C ARG A 175 -36.74 3.22 8.54
N LYS A 176 -37.80 3.28 7.75
CA LYS A 176 -39.18 3.72 8.02
C LYS A 176 -39.97 2.88 9.02
N GLU A 177 -40.82 3.60 9.74
CA GLU A 177 -42.24 3.37 10.02
C GLU A 177 -42.80 1.94 9.92
N SER A 178 -43.28 1.43 11.06
CA SER A 178 -44.55 0.72 11.15
C SER A 178 -45.14 0.91 12.55
N GLY A 179 -46.40 1.37 12.65
CA GLY A 179 -47.14 1.36 13.92
C GLY A 179 -47.95 2.61 14.23
N VAL A 180 -48.93 2.95 13.37
CA VAL A 180 -50.04 3.84 13.72
C VAL A 180 -50.90 3.16 14.80
N ARG A 181 -51.04 3.76 15.98
CA ARG A 181 -52.27 3.70 16.79
C ARG A 181 -52.32 4.82 17.84
N GLU A 182 -52.79 5.97 17.39
CA GLU A 182 -54.01 6.60 17.91
C GLU A 182 -54.38 6.30 19.38
N GLN A 183 -54.08 7.24 20.30
CA GLN A 183 -55.04 7.64 21.32
C GLN A 183 -54.95 9.15 21.57
N MET A 184 -56.12 9.75 21.45
CA MET A 184 -56.46 11.16 21.51
C MET A 184 -56.38 11.73 22.93
N ASN A 185 -56.17 13.05 22.98
CA ASN A 185 -56.73 14.02 23.92
C ASN A 185 -56.52 13.81 25.43
N LYS A 186 -55.66 14.67 26.01
CA LYS A 186 -56.12 15.49 27.14
C LYS A 186 -55.38 16.83 27.18
N ALA A 187 -56.08 17.85 26.68
CA ALA A 187 -55.83 19.24 27.03
C ALA A 187 -56.11 19.47 28.53
N GLY A 188 -55.52 20.53 29.06
CA GLY A 188 -55.39 20.78 30.48
C GLY A 188 -56.68 20.95 31.30
N SER A 189 -56.51 20.70 32.59
CA SER A 189 -57.23 21.22 33.76
C SER A 189 -56.44 20.67 34.94
N GLU A 190 -55.72 21.46 35.71
CA GLU A 190 -56.10 21.99 37.03
C GLU A 190 -54.89 22.83 37.48
N ALA A 191 -55.06 24.12 37.78
CA ALA A 191 -55.26 24.67 39.14
C ALA A 191 -54.02 24.52 40.02
#